data_AF-A0A8T6CGV2-F1
#
_entry.id   AF-A0A8T6CGV2-F1
#
_cell.length_a   1.000
_cell.length_b   1.000
_cell.length_c   1.000
_cell.angle_alpha   90.00
_cell.angle_beta   90.00
_cell.angle_gamma   90.00
#
_symmetry.space_group_name_H-M   'P 1'
#
loop_
_entity.id
_entity.type
_entity.pdbx_description
1 polymer ?
#
loop_
_entity_poly.entity_id
_entity_poly.type
_entity_poly.pdbx_seq_one_letter_code
_entity_poly.pdbx_strand_id
1 'polypeptide(L)'
;MRSRLRRLLIAVAVLAFAALSAACAEHDHSTHSHDEADGGAQSGAMPSMSGTHAMVAAVEAPEDMSVSLHVEPDSVSGLNMHLTTTGFTFTPESVNAEDDPRTGHAHLYVDGVKVTRLYGPYYHLVGVTPGEHDIRVALNTNSHADYIQGTKLVDAVQTVTVPEPGEGTAHAHSGSDAVEAADDMTVAIHVEPDSHSAGGVNVRIDTTGFAFAPLSVNGEHVPGEGHAHIYVDGVKVGRVYGSWYFLGGLAAGEREVRVTLTSNAHQPYVSGDGPVEATVVVVVP
;
A
#
# COMPACT_ATOMS: atom_id res chain seq x y z
N MET A 1 -49.24 -7.40 -53.84
CA MET A 1 -48.57 -6.40 -52.98
C MET A 1 -47.13 -6.81 -52.76
N ARG A 2 -46.19 -5.89 -53.01
CA ARG A 2 -44.73 -6.09 -52.95
C ARG A 2 -44.21 -5.76 -51.55
N SER A 3 -43.38 -6.62 -50.95
CA SER A 3 -42.37 -6.22 -49.94
C SER A 3 -41.16 -7.15 -50.07
N ARG A 4 -40.21 -6.80 -50.94
CA ARG A 4 -38.91 -6.15 -50.62
C ARG A 4 -38.06 -6.94 -49.60
N LEU A 5 -37.30 -7.88 -50.16
CA LEU A 5 -36.02 -8.38 -49.65
C LEU A 5 -35.14 -7.19 -49.19
N ARG A 6 -34.72 -7.17 -47.92
CA ARG A 6 -33.58 -6.36 -47.47
C ARG A 6 -32.35 -7.27 -47.46
N ARG A 7 -31.44 -7.02 -48.40
CA ARG A 7 -30.08 -7.57 -48.41
C ARG A 7 -29.28 -6.82 -47.35
N LEU A 8 -28.81 -7.51 -46.31
CA LEU A 8 -27.83 -6.98 -45.38
C LEU A 8 -26.45 -7.38 -45.89
N LEU A 9 -25.66 -6.40 -46.33
CA LEU A 9 -24.24 -6.58 -46.64
C LEU A 9 -23.48 -6.70 -45.32
N ILE A 10 -22.84 -7.84 -45.10
CA ILE A 10 -21.84 -8.05 -44.05
C ILE A 10 -20.50 -7.56 -44.61
N ALA A 11 -20.00 -6.43 -44.10
CA ALA A 11 -18.62 -6.01 -44.34
C ALA A 11 -17.73 -6.66 -43.28
N VAL A 12 -16.96 -7.67 -43.68
CA VAL A 12 -15.88 -8.23 -42.86
C VAL A 12 -14.63 -7.39 -43.11
N ALA A 13 -14.24 -6.56 -42.14
CA ALA A 13 -12.95 -5.89 -42.14
C ALA A 13 -11.91 -6.82 -41.50
N VAL A 14 -11.01 -7.37 -42.32
CA VAL A 14 -9.82 -8.11 -41.86
C VAL A 14 -8.71 -7.09 -41.65
N LEU A 15 -8.36 -6.80 -40.39
CA LEU A 15 -7.11 -6.12 -40.06
C LEU A 15 -6.01 -7.16 -39.85
N ALA A 16 -5.05 -7.19 -40.77
CA ALA A 16 -3.80 -7.94 -40.61
C ALA A 16 -2.78 -7.04 -39.90
N PHE A 17 -2.39 -7.39 -38.68
CA PHE A 17 -1.21 -6.82 -38.02
C PHE A 17 0.01 -7.67 -38.35
N ALA A 18 0.97 -7.07 -39.07
CA ALA A 18 2.26 -7.67 -39.34
C ALA A 18 3.16 -7.55 -38.12
N ALA A 19 3.67 -8.69 -37.64
CA ALA A 19 4.73 -8.75 -36.64
C ALA A 19 6.08 -8.41 -37.30
N LEU A 20 6.84 -7.51 -36.68
CA LEU A 20 8.24 -7.29 -37.02
C LEU A 20 9.10 -7.74 -35.84
N SER A 21 9.81 -8.85 -36.03
CA SER A 21 10.81 -9.38 -35.12
C SER A 21 12.14 -8.66 -35.31
N ALA A 22 12.75 -8.27 -34.19
CA ALA A 22 14.18 -7.98 -34.12
C ALA A 22 14.77 -8.81 -32.98
N ALA A 23 15.57 -9.80 -33.38
CA ALA A 23 16.38 -10.62 -32.50
C ALA A 23 17.66 -9.88 -32.09
N CYS A 24 18.21 -10.28 -30.92
CA CYS A 24 19.62 -10.34 -30.50
C CYS A 24 19.61 -10.41 -28.96
N ALA A 25 20.44 -11.15 -28.23
CA ALA A 25 21.33 -12.27 -28.46
C ALA A 25 21.69 -12.75 -27.04
N GLU A 26 21.69 -14.07 -26.81
CA GLU A 26 22.16 -14.70 -25.58
C GLU A 26 23.64 -14.40 -25.31
N HIS A 27 24.02 -14.32 -24.03
CA HIS A 27 25.36 -14.67 -23.58
C HIS A 27 25.30 -15.34 -22.21
N ASP A 28 25.49 -16.67 -22.24
CA ASP A 28 25.92 -17.52 -21.14
C ASP A 28 27.43 -17.36 -20.94
N HIS A 29 27.88 -17.25 -19.69
CA HIS A 29 29.22 -17.69 -19.29
C HIS A 29 29.21 -18.29 -17.88
N SER A 30 29.03 -19.60 -17.82
CA SER A 30 30.02 -20.60 -17.40
C SER A 30 31.06 -20.25 -16.32
N THR A 31 31.27 -21.22 -15.43
CA THR A 31 32.11 -21.23 -14.23
C THR A 31 33.60 -21.57 -14.47
N HIS A 32 34.40 -21.24 -13.43
CA HIS A 32 35.73 -21.76 -13.02
C HIS A 32 37.02 -21.28 -13.71
N SER A 33 37.94 -20.69 -12.93
CA SER A 33 39.15 -21.34 -12.39
C SER A 33 40.08 -20.36 -11.66
N HIS A 34 40.81 -20.88 -10.68
CA HIS A 34 41.85 -20.21 -9.89
C HIS A 34 43.13 -20.02 -10.70
N ASP A 35 43.87 -18.92 -10.44
CA ASP A 35 45.31 -18.98 -10.16
C ASP A 35 45.81 -17.67 -9.53
N GLU A 36 46.72 -17.85 -8.57
CA GLU A 36 47.43 -16.85 -7.76
C GLU A 36 48.60 -16.21 -8.52
N ALA A 37 48.89 -14.91 -8.27
CA ALA A 37 50.23 -14.41 -7.90
C ALA A 37 50.31 -12.87 -7.82
N ASP A 38 50.52 -12.41 -6.59
CA ASP A 38 51.54 -11.45 -6.11
C ASP A 38 51.59 -9.97 -6.56
N GLY A 39 51.71 -9.11 -5.54
CA GLY A 39 52.52 -7.89 -5.58
C GLY A 39 51.80 -6.54 -5.73
N GLY A 40 51.62 -5.80 -4.62
CA GLY A 40 51.46 -4.34 -4.69
C GLY A 40 50.72 -3.68 -3.54
N ALA A 41 51.45 -3.35 -2.47
CA ALA A 41 50.95 -2.52 -1.38
C ALA A 41 50.53 -1.12 -1.86
N GLN A 42 49.27 -0.72 -1.61
CA GLN A 42 48.91 0.67 -1.34
C GLN A 42 47.84 0.74 -0.26
N SER A 43 48.20 1.40 0.84
CA SER A 43 47.34 1.84 1.91
C SER A 43 46.32 2.86 1.40
N GLY A 44 45.13 2.39 1.02
CA GLY A 44 43.95 3.21 0.84
C GLY A 44 43.04 3.03 2.04
N ALA A 45 43.08 3.95 2.99
CA ALA A 45 42.05 4.05 4.02
C ALA A 45 40.70 4.23 3.31
N MET A 46 39.88 3.19 3.37
CA MET A 46 38.51 3.21 2.87
C MET A 46 37.77 4.35 3.58
N PRO A 47 37.25 5.37 2.88
CA PRO A 47 36.28 6.25 3.50
C PRO A 47 35.06 5.38 3.79
N SER A 48 34.80 5.17 5.08
CA SER A 48 33.53 4.68 5.58
C SER A 48 32.42 5.44 4.88
N MET A 49 31.68 4.76 4.01
CA MET A 49 30.39 5.21 3.54
C MET A 49 29.42 5.10 4.73
N SER A 50 29.62 5.99 5.71
CA SER A 50 28.56 6.41 6.60
C SER A 50 27.53 7.01 5.68
N GLY A 51 26.49 6.24 5.36
CA GLY A 51 25.28 6.78 4.78
C GLY A 51 24.95 8.02 5.60
N THR A 52 25.00 9.17 4.95
CA THR A 52 24.51 10.41 5.53
C THR A 52 23.02 10.17 5.74
N HIS A 53 22.66 9.62 6.90
CA HIS A 53 21.34 9.82 7.45
C HIS A 53 21.21 11.34 7.48
N ALA A 54 20.45 11.88 6.53
CA ALA A 54 19.96 13.24 6.65
C ALA A 54 19.46 13.34 8.09
N MET A 55 19.99 14.31 8.85
CA MET A 55 19.61 14.51 10.25
C MET A 55 18.09 14.74 10.24
N VAL A 56 17.32 13.67 10.44
CA VAL A 56 15.87 13.77 10.57
C VAL A 56 15.69 14.65 11.80
N ALA A 57 14.93 15.73 11.66
CA ALA A 57 14.59 16.54 12.81
C ALA A 57 13.99 15.62 13.86
N ALA A 58 14.42 15.74 15.11
CA ALA A 58 13.91 14.92 16.20
C ALA A 58 13.22 15.82 17.21
N VAL A 59 12.11 15.35 17.74
CA VAL A 59 11.30 16.04 18.76
C VAL A 59 11.23 15.15 19.99
N GLU A 60 11.54 15.74 21.15
CA GLU A 60 11.44 15.01 22.41
C GLU A 60 9.99 14.64 22.72
N ALA A 61 9.74 13.36 22.92
CA ALA A 61 8.47 12.78 23.29
C ALA A 61 8.34 12.72 24.82
N PRO A 62 7.12 12.88 25.35
CA PRO A 62 6.83 12.52 26.74
C PRO A 62 7.24 11.08 27.06
N GLU A 63 7.71 10.82 28.29
CA GLU A 63 8.17 9.50 28.74
C GLU A 63 7.09 8.40 28.65
N ASP A 64 5.81 8.77 28.73
CA ASP A 64 4.67 7.85 28.62
C ASP A 64 4.30 7.50 27.16
N MET A 65 4.86 8.22 26.18
CA MET A 65 4.61 7.94 24.77
C MET A 65 5.25 6.62 24.35
N SER A 66 4.47 5.72 23.77
CA SER A 66 4.98 4.45 23.27
C SER A 66 4.14 3.91 22.11
N VAL A 67 4.74 3.01 21.34
CA VAL A 67 4.08 2.20 20.33
C VAL A 67 4.46 0.74 20.53
N SER A 68 3.51 -0.17 20.39
CA SER A 68 3.77 -1.59 20.17
C SER A 68 3.22 -2.02 18.82
N LEU A 69 3.84 -3.03 18.22
CA LEU A 69 3.50 -3.53 16.91
C LEU A 69 3.19 -5.03 17.00
N HIS A 70 2.07 -5.42 16.43
CA HIS A 70 1.74 -6.81 16.14
C HIS A 70 1.63 -7.00 14.62
N VAL A 71 2.36 -7.98 14.10
CA VAL A 71 2.39 -8.35 12.68
C VAL A 71 2.16 -9.83 12.53
N GLU A 72 1.28 -10.21 11.61
CA GLU A 72 1.01 -11.59 11.27
C GLU A 72 0.82 -11.76 9.75
N PRO A 73 1.24 -12.91 9.18
CA PRO A 73 0.88 -13.25 7.81
C PRO A 73 -0.63 -13.27 7.61
N ASP A 74 -1.09 -12.61 6.55
CA ASP A 74 -2.48 -12.70 6.13
C ASP A 74 -2.79 -14.08 5.54
N SER A 75 -4.00 -14.57 5.75
CA SER A 75 -4.44 -15.89 5.27
C SER A 75 -4.45 -16.03 3.75
N VAL A 76 -4.47 -14.91 3.02
CA VAL A 76 -4.44 -14.87 1.55
C VAL A 76 -3.07 -14.40 1.07
N SER A 77 -2.66 -13.18 1.43
CA SER A 77 -1.38 -12.60 1.01
C SER A 77 -1.00 -11.33 1.76
N GLY A 78 0.30 -11.13 1.97
CA GLY A 78 0.84 -9.96 2.67
C GLY A 78 0.79 -10.13 4.19
N LEU A 79 0.88 -9.01 4.92
CA LEU A 79 0.94 -8.97 6.37
C LEU A 79 -0.15 -8.07 6.93
N ASN A 80 -0.90 -8.56 7.91
CA ASN A 80 -1.79 -7.72 8.72
C ASN A 80 -0.99 -7.14 9.89
N MET A 81 -1.18 -5.85 10.12
CA MET A 81 -0.47 -5.09 11.14
C MET A 81 -1.45 -4.36 12.05
N HIS A 82 -1.17 -4.38 13.35
CA HIS A 82 -1.87 -3.61 14.36
C HIS A 82 -0.87 -2.90 15.29
N LEU A 83 -0.99 -1.58 15.37
CA LEU A 83 -0.23 -0.72 16.25
C LEU A 83 -1.09 -0.35 17.46
N THR A 84 -0.55 -0.49 18.66
CA THR A 84 -1.14 0.08 19.88
C THR A 84 -0.26 1.22 20.36
N THR A 85 -0.82 2.43 20.44
CA THR A 85 -0.10 3.61 20.92
C THR A 85 -0.58 4.02 22.31
N THR A 86 0.34 4.50 23.15
CA THR A 86 0.03 5.20 24.40
C THR A 86 0.54 6.62 24.30
N GLY A 87 -0.26 7.59 24.75
CA GLY A 87 0.16 8.99 24.78
C GLY A 87 0.39 9.63 23.41
N PHE A 88 -0.15 9.04 22.33
CA PHE A 88 -0.05 9.50 20.95
C PHE A 88 -1.36 9.29 20.18
N THR A 89 -1.72 10.25 19.33
CA THR A 89 -2.92 10.25 18.49
C THR A 89 -2.55 10.42 17.02
N PHE A 90 -3.08 9.58 16.14
CA PHE A 90 -2.94 9.78 14.69
C PHE A 90 -3.74 11.01 14.24
N THR A 91 -3.11 11.91 13.48
CA THR A 91 -3.72 13.14 12.93
C THR A 91 -3.38 13.29 11.45
N PRO A 92 -3.84 12.35 10.59
CA PRO A 92 -3.55 12.40 9.15
C PRO A 92 -4.07 13.67 8.46
N GLU A 93 -5.13 14.29 8.98
CA GLU A 93 -5.63 15.58 8.52
C GLU A 93 -4.65 16.75 8.71
N SER A 94 -3.65 16.56 9.57
CA SER A 94 -2.61 17.55 9.90
C SER A 94 -1.24 17.17 9.33
N VAL A 95 -1.14 16.13 8.48
CA VAL A 95 0.15 15.76 7.88
C VAL A 95 0.72 16.92 7.07
N ASN A 96 2.03 17.14 7.16
CA ASN A 96 2.75 18.27 6.55
C ASN A 96 2.45 19.65 7.18
N ALA A 97 1.67 19.71 8.26
CA ALA A 97 1.46 20.94 9.03
C ALA A 97 2.51 21.10 10.15
N GLU A 98 2.33 22.14 10.97
CA GLU A 98 3.13 22.34 12.19
C GLU A 98 2.93 21.20 13.19
N ASP A 99 3.94 20.97 14.02
CA ASP A 99 3.91 19.93 15.04
C ASP A 99 2.96 20.30 16.18
N ASP A 100 2.05 19.39 16.51
CA ASP A 100 1.22 19.44 17.72
C ASP A 100 1.66 18.30 18.65
N PRO A 101 2.03 18.57 19.92
CA PRO A 101 2.51 17.53 20.82
C PRO A 101 1.60 16.30 20.88
N ARG A 102 2.20 15.12 20.92
CA ARG A 102 1.48 13.83 21.00
C ARG A 102 0.63 13.49 19.78
N THR A 103 0.89 14.11 18.64
CA THR A 103 0.13 13.85 17.40
C THR A 103 1.04 13.58 16.22
N GLY A 104 0.50 12.95 15.17
CA GLY A 104 1.19 12.79 13.91
C GLY A 104 0.81 11.52 13.17
N HIS A 105 1.82 10.83 12.65
CA HIS A 105 1.65 9.58 11.90
C HIS A 105 2.82 8.62 12.18
N ALA A 106 2.78 7.40 11.65
CA ALA A 106 3.92 6.48 11.76
C ALA A 106 4.59 6.26 10.40
N HIS A 107 5.91 6.07 10.38
CA HIS A 107 6.62 5.58 9.19
C HIS A 107 6.82 4.06 9.32
N LEU A 108 6.50 3.33 8.25
CA LEU A 108 6.69 1.89 8.15
C LEU A 108 7.96 1.56 7.37
N TYR A 109 8.76 0.64 7.91
CA TYR A 109 9.98 0.12 7.31
C TYR A 109 9.94 -1.40 7.24
N VAL A 110 10.54 -1.96 6.19
CA VAL A 110 10.81 -3.39 6.01
C VAL A 110 12.31 -3.54 5.80
N ASP A 111 12.99 -4.33 6.63
CA ASP A 111 14.44 -4.55 6.57
C ASP A 111 15.25 -3.24 6.53
N GLY A 112 14.80 -2.24 7.29
CA GLY A 112 15.41 -0.91 7.36
C GLY A 112 15.05 0.04 6.21
N VAL A 113 14.34 -0.41 5.17
CA VAL A 113 13.90 0.43 4.06
C VAL A 113 12.51 1.00 4.34
N LYS A 114 12.34 2.32 4.25
CA LYS A 114 11.04 2.97 4.41
C LYS A 114 10.11 2.58 3.26
N VAL A 115 8.95 2.03 3.59
CA VAL A 115 7.93 1.58 2.62
C VAL A 115 6.82 2.62 2.47
N THR A 116 6.26 3.09 3.57
CA THR A 116 5.07 3.97 3.53
C THR A 116 4.88 4.72 4.84
N ARG A 117 3.78 5.47 4.94
CA ARG A 117 3.26 6.12 6.13
C ARG A 117 1.97 5.43 6.59
N LEU A 118 1.77 5.35 7.89
CA LEU A 118 0.56 4.80 8.51
C LEU A 118 -0.23 5.93 9.17
N TYR A 119 -1.50 6.04 8.81
CA TYR A 119 -2.44 7.07 9.27
C TYR A 119 -3.45 6.55 10.29
N GLY A 120 -3.24 5.35 10.79
CA GLY A 120 -4.07 4.73 11.80
C GLY A 120 -3.43 3.47 12.35
N PRO A 121 -4.11 2.81 13.30
CA PRO A 121 -3.55 1.66 14.02
C PRO A 121 -3.50 0.39 13.18
N TYR A 122 -4.26 0.26 12.10
CA TYR A 122 -4.31 -0.95 11.28
C TYR A 122 -3.75 -0.70 9.89
N TYR A 123 -2.96 -1.65 9.38
CA TYR A 123 -2.44 -1.59 8.02
C TYR A 123 -2.33 -2.99 7.41
N HIS A 124 -2.57 -3.08 6.10
CA HIS A 124 -2.27 -4.27 5.31
C HIS A 124 -1.07 -3.99 4.42
N LEU A 125 0.06 -4.65 4.73
CA LEU A 125 1.27 -4.55 3.95
C LEU A 125 1.29 -5.64 2.87
N VAL A 126 1.41 -5.23 1.61
CA VAL A 126 1.47 -6.12 0.44
C VAL A 126 2.89 -6.19 -0.11
N GLY A 127 3.16 -7.20 -0.95
CA GLY A 127 4.41 -7.28 -1.72
C GLY A 127 5.64 -7.67 -0.90
N VAL A 128 5.46 -8.19 0.31
CA VAL A 128 6.56 -8.76 1.10
C VAL A 128 6.90 -10.14 0.55
N THR A 129 8.17 -10.37 0.26
CA THR A 129 8.67 -11.65 -0.25
C THR A 129 8.61 -12.73 0.84
N PRO A 130 8.63 -14.02 0.48
CA PRO A 130 8.87 -15.10 1.43
C PRO A 130 10.23 -14.95 2.12
N GLY A 131 10.29 -15.34 3.39
CA GLY A 131 11.50 -15.23 4.22
C GLY A 131 11.27 -14.53 5.54
N GLU A 132 12.37 -14.33 6.28
CA GLU A 132 12.38 -13.57 7.53
C GLU A 132 12.58 -12.08 7.23
N HIS A 133 11.72 -11.24 7.80
CA HIS A 133 11.73 -9.79 7.60
C HIS A 133 11.56 -9.05 8.92
N ASP A 134 12.30 -7.96 9.09
CA ASP A 134 12.12 -7.02 10.20
C ASP A 134 11.13 -5.94 9.81
N ILE A 135 9.97 -5.93 10.46
CA ILE A 135 8.94 -4.92 10.28
C ILE A 135 9.05 -3.90 11.39
N ARG A 136 9.31 -2.64 11.04
CA ARG A 136 9.48 -1.55 12.01
C ARG A 136 8.51 -0.41 11.74
N VAL A 137 7.94 0.13 12.80
CA VAL A 137 7.16 1.36 12.79
C VAL A 137 7.77 2.37 13.75
N ALA A 138 7.96 3.61 13.31
CA ALA A 138 8.39 4.72 14.16
C ALA A 138 7.29 5.78 14.21
N LEU A 139 7.05 6.38 15.38
CA LEU A 139 6.13 7.51 15.51
C LEU A 139 6.81 8.81 15.08
N ASN A 140 6.09 9.59 14.28
CA ASN A 140 6.57 10.82 13.68
C ASN A 140 5.56 11.95 13.90
N THR A 141 6.07 13.18 14.00
CA THR A 141 5.25 14.38 14.09
C THR A 141 4.52 14.68 12.78
N ASN A 142 3.65 15.69 12.79
CA ASN A 142 2.99 16.19 11.58
C ASN A 142 3.98 16.69 10.52
N SER A 143 5.11 17.27 10.93
CA SER A 143 6.19 17.72 10.04
C SER A 143 7.24 16.64 9.69
N HIS A 144 6.96 15.37 10.01
CA HIS A 144 7.82 14.20 9.77
C HIS A 144 9.08 14.11 10.65
N ALA A 145 9.17 14.87 11.73
CA ALA A 145 10.23 14.70 12.70
C ALA A 145 10.05 13.37 13.46
N ASP A 146 11.15 12.73 13.86
CA ASP A 146 11.12 11.53 14.69
C ASP A 146 10.76 11.91 16.14
N TYR A 147 9.80 11.20 16.74
CA TYR A 147 9.64 11.26 18.19
C TYR A 147 10.76 10.46 18.86
N ILE A 148 11.45 11.09 19.82
CA ILE A 148 12.56 10.48 20.58
C ILE A 148 12.37 10.59 22.09
N GLN A 149 12.92 9.65 22.83
CA GLN A 149 13.12 9.74 24.28
C GLN A 149 14.64 9.71 24.55
N GLY A 150 15.22 10.89 24.78
CA GLY A 150 16.65 11.12 24.86
C GLY A 150 17.40 10.89 23.55
N THR A 151 17.73 9.63 23.24
CA THR A 151 18.42 9.24 21.97
C THR A 151 17.75 8.08 21.27
N LYS A 152 16.69 7.53 21.85
CA LYS A 152 15.96 6.39 21.31
C LYS A 152 14.73 6.88 20.57
N LEU A 153 14.47 6.32 19.38
CA LEU A 153 13.21 6.52 18.70
C LEU A 153 12.07 5.95 19.53
N VAL A 154 10.90 6.57 19.43
CA VAL A 154 9.64 5.95 19.84
C VAL A 154 9.18 5.05 18.69
N ASP A 155 9.73 3.84 18.64
CA ASP A 155 9.49 2.86 17.59
C ASP A 155 9.21 1.45 18.14
N ALA A 156 8.75 0.56 17.26
CA ALA A 156 8.56 -0.85 17.55
C ALA A 156 9.01 -1.69 16.34
N VAL A 157 9.63 -2.83 16.62
CA VAL A 157 10.10 -3.80 15.61
C VAL A 157 9.50 -5.16 15.93
N GLN A 158 9.04 -5.87 14.91
CA GLN A 158 8.73 -7.28 14.99
C GLN A 158 9.33 -8.00 13.79
N THR A 159 10.12 -9.04 14.07
CA THR A 159 10.57 -10.00 13.05
C THR A 159 9.42 -10.97 12.73
N VAL A 160 9.15 -11.18 11.45
CA VAL A 160 8.10 -12.07 10.96
C VAL A 160 8.65 -12.97 9.85
N THR A 161 8.24 -14.24 9.84
CA THR A 161 8.51 -15.15 8.75
C THR A 161 7.31 -15.18 7.80
N VAL A 162 7.49 -14.69 6.58
CA VAL A 162 6.52 -14.81 5.49
C VAL A 162 6.70 -16.20 4.87
N PRO A 163 5.66 -17.04 4.83
CA PRO A 163 5.77 -18.36 4.24
C PRO A 163 5.97 -18.29 2.73
N GLU A 164 6.61 -19.31 2.17
CA GLU A 164 6.57 -19.54 0.72
C GLU A 164 5.10 -19.65 0.27
N PRO A 165 4.74 -19.09 -0.90
CA PRO A 165 3.40 -19.29 -1.44
C PRO A 165 3.22 -20.79 -1.66
N GLY A 166 2.23 -21.38 -0.99
CA GLY A 166 1.97 -22.80 -1.12
C GLY A 166 1.70 -23.15 -2.59
N GLU A 167 2.28 -24.25 -3.07
CA GLU A 167 1.96 -24.81 -4.39
C GLU A 167 0.46 -25.14 -4.43
N GLY A 168 -0.36 -24.21 -4.92
CA GLY A 168 -1.82 -24.38 -4.99
C GLY A 168 -2.66 -23.17 -4.58
N THR A 169 -2.10 -22.08 -4.05
CA THR A 169 -2.87 -20.85 -3.83
C THR A 169 -2.99 -20.03 -5.10
N ALA A 170 -3.49 -20.66 -6.18
CA ALA A 170 -4.10 -19.91 -7.27
C ALA A 170 -5.29 -19.16 -6.66
N HIS A 171 -5.29 -17.84 -6.86
CA HIS A 171 -6.28 -16.89 -6.36
C HIS A 171 -7.71 -17.28 -6.75
N ALA A 172 -8.32 -18.16 -5.97
CA ALA A 172 -9.76 -18.36 -5.97
C ALA A 172 -10.34 -17.29 -5.04
N HIS A 173 -10.86 -16.22 -5.65
CA HIS A 173 -11.90 -15.41 -5.01
C HIS A 173 -13.15 -16.30 -4.85
N SER A 174 -13.13 -17.22 -3.89
CA SER A 174 -14.31 -18.01 -3.51
C SER A 174 -15.25 -17.12 -2.70
N GLY A 175 -15.91 -16.22 -3.41
CA GLY A 175 -16.93 -15.29 -2.92
C GLY A 175 -17.57 -14.62 -4.12
N SER A 176 -18.09 -15.41 -5.06
CA SER A 176 -18.63 -14.94 -6.33
C SER A 176 -20.01 -14.29 -6.24
N ASP A 177 -20.49 -13.96 -5.04
CA ASP A 177 -21.75 -13.25 -4.86
C ASP A 177 -21.47 -11.94 -4.14
N ALA A 178 -21.85 -10.82 -4.76
CA ALA A 178 -21.86 -9.52 -4.11
C ALA A 178 -22.85 -9.51 -2.94
N VAL A 179 -22.66 -8.58 -2.01
CA VAL A 179 -23.63 -8.33 -0.93
C VAL A 179 -24.35 -7.03 -1.18
N GLU A 180 -25.67 -7.02 -0.99
CA GLU A 180 -26.48 -5.81 -1.14
C GLU A 180 -26.09 -4.78 -0.08
N ALA A 181 -25.86 -3.56 -0.53
CA ALA A 181 -25.62 -2.41 0.31
C ALA A 181 -26.95 -1.89 0.89
N ALA A 182 -26.88 -1.28 2.08
CA ALA A 182 -28.01 -0.49 2.58
C ALA A 182 -28.24 0.73 1.68
N ASP A 183 -29.48 1.21 1.59
CA ASP A 183 -29.86 2.32 0.69
C ASP A 183 -29.05 3.60 0.92
N ASP A 184 -28.56 3.85 2.13
CA ASP A 184 -27.77 5.02 2.52
C ASP A 184 -26.25 4.77 2.49
N MET A 185 -25.81 3.56 2.13
CA MET A 185 -24.41 3.21 2.08
C MET A 185 -23.71 3.91 0.93
N THR A 186 -22.74 4.76 1.24
CA THR A 186 -21.97 5.52 0.24
C THR A 186 -20.51 5.62 0.62
N VAL A 187 -19.67 5.84 -0.38
CA VAL A 187 -18.27 6.21 -0.22
C VAL A 187 -17.96 7.43 -1.08
N ALA A 188 -17.19 8.36 -0.54
CA ALA A 188 -16.57 9.46 -1.26
C ALA A 188 -15.07 9.48 -0.93
N ILE A 189 -14.25 9.95 -1.87
CA ILE A 189 -12.81 10.10 -1.65
C ILE A 189 -12.34 11.52 -1.97
N HIS A 190 -11.40 12.00 -1.18
CA HIS A 190 -10.65 13.23 -1.42
C HIS A 190 -9.18 12.85 -1.58
N VAL A 191 -8.56 13.23 -2.70
CA VAL A 191 -7.19 12.85 -3.04
C VAL A 191 -6.37 14.12 -3.26
N GLU A 192 -5.32 14.28 -2.48
CA GLU A 192 -4.46 15.47 -2.50
C GLU A 192 -2.99 15.08 -2.69
N PRO A 193 -2.26 15.70 -3.63
CA PRO A 193 -0.81 15.53 -3.74
C PRO A 193 -0.09 15.84 -2.44
N ASP A 194 0.87 15.00 -2.08
CA ASP A 194 1.67 15.18 -0.88
C ASP A 194 2.83 16.13 -1.15
N SER A 195 2.94 17.20 -0.35
CA SER A 195 3.97 18.22 -0.52
C SER A 195 5.37 17.77 -0.10
N HIS A 196 5.50 16.64 0.61
CA HIS A 196 6.76 16.14 1.17
C HIS A 196 7.17 14.76 0.62
N SER A 197 6.45 14.26 -0.38
CA SER A 197 6.77 13.01 -1.08
C SER A 197 6.50 13.17 -2.57
N ALA A 198 7.57 13.19 -3.37
CA ALA A 198 7.43 13.09 -4.82
C ALA A 198 6.66 11.80 -5.16
N GLY A 199 5.61 11.91 -5.99
CA GLY A 199 4.73 10.78 -6.29
C GLY A 199 3.83 10.32 -5.15
N GLY A 200 3.73 11.08 -4.04
CA GLY A 200 2.83 10.77 -2.93
C GLY A 200 1.49 11.48 -3.06
N VAL A 201 0.41 10.82 -2.65
CA VAL A 201 -0.90 11.44 -2.43
C VAL A 201 -1.50 10.97 -1.09
N ASN A 202 -2.24 11.85 -0.44
CA ASN A 202 -3.06 11.55 0.73
C ASN A 202 -4.50 11.32 0.28
N VAL A 203 -5.08 10.19 0.71
CA VAL A 203 -6.46 9.81 0.38
C VAL A 203 -7.28 9.82 1.66
N ARG A 204 -8.29 10.69 1.72
CA ARG A 204 -9.37 10.60 2.72
C ARG A 204 -10.55 9.85 2.12
N ILE A 205 -11.10 8.90 2.87
CA ILE A 205 -12.24 8.07 2.53
C ILE A 205 -13.35 8.38 3.52
N ASP A 206 -14.41 8.98 3.02
CA ASP A 206 -15.61 9.33 3.78
C ASP A 206 -16.71 8.32 3.46
N THR A 207 -17.24 7.64 4.48
CA THR A 207 -18.28 6.63 4.32
C THR A 207 -19.56 7.00 5.07
N THR A 208 -20.71 6.65 4.50
CA THR A 208 -22.02 6.64 5.19
C THR A 208 -22.56 5.22 5.17
N GLY A 209 -23.26 4.79 6.22
CA GLY A 209 -23.85 3.44 6.30
C GLY A 209 -22.82 2.29 6.32
N PHE A 210 -21.53 2.61 6.51
CA PHE A 210 -20.44 1.65 6.52
C PHE A 210 -19.40 1.96 7.60
N ALA A 211 -18.95 0.93 8.31
CA ALA A 211 -17.91 0.98 9.32
C ALA A 211 -16.72 0.08 8.94
N PHE A 212 -15.50 0.61 9.07
CA PHE A 212 -14.29 -0.19 8.95
C PHE A 212 -14.19 -1.19 10.11
N ALA A 213 -14.00 -2.46 9.80
CA ALA A 213 -13.92 -3.56 10.75
C ALA A 213 -12.64 -4.41 10.51
N PRO A 214 -11.43 -3.85 10.72
CA PRO A 214 -10.17 -4.54 10.44
C PRO A 214 -9.99 -5.87 11.18
N LEU A 215 -10.56 -5.99 12.38
CA LEU A 215 -10.51 -7.21 13.19
C LEU A 215 -11.46 -8.32 12.66
N SER A 216 -12.37 -7.99 11.75
CA SER A 216 -13.37 -8.91 11.19
C SER A 216 -13.03 -9.36 9.76
N VAL A 217 -11.90 -8.92 9.20
CA VAL A 217 -11.47 -9.29 7.84
C VAL A 217 -11.24 -10.81 7.77
N ASN A 218 -11.69 -11.42 6.67
CA ASN A 218 -11.79 -12.88 6.48
C ASN A 218 -12.81 -13.60 7.38
N GLY A 219 -13.61 -12.85 8.15
CA GLY A 219 -14.70 -13.37 8.96
C GLY A 219 -16.04 -13.45 8.20
N GLU A 220 -17.11 -13.71 8.95
CA GLU A 220 -18.48 -13.70 8.41
C GLU A 220 -18.91 -12.28 8.00
N HIS A 221 -19.76 -12.20 6.98
CA HIS A 221 -20.36 -10.94 6.56
C HIS A 221 -21.28 -10.38 7.66
N VAL A 222 -21.00 -9.14 8.05
CA VAL A 222 -21.88 -8.31 8.88
C VAL A 222 -22.33 -7.12 8.01
N PRO A 223 -23.64 -6.89 7.83
CA PRO A 223 -24.13 -5.77 7.03
C PRO A 223 -23.60 -4.43 7.54
N GLY A 224 -23.10 -3.59 6.63
CA GLY A 224 -22.56 -2.29 6.99
C GLY A 224 -21.12 -2.32 7.52
N GLU A 225 -20.46 -3.48 7.58
CA GLU A 225 -19.08 -3.59 8.04
C GLU A 225 -18.16 -4.15 6.96
N GLY A 226 -16.87 -3.80 7.05
CA GLY A 226 -15.86 -4.37 6.18
C GLY A 226 -14.55 -3.59 6.08
N HIS A 227 -13.95 -3.63 4.91
CA HIS A 227 -12.76 -2.86 4.56
C HIS A 227 -12.89 -2.29 3.13
N ALA A 228 -12.05 -1.31 2.80
CA ALA A 228 -11.99 -0.79 1.44
C ALA A 228 -10.85 -1.45 0.65
N HIS A 229 -11.01 -1.56 -0.68
CA HIS A 229 -9.89 -1.79 -1.59
C HIS A 229 -9.58 -0.49 -2.32
N ILE A 230 -8.30 -0.19 -2.48
CA ILE A 230 -7.83 0.99 -3.20
C ILE A 230 -7.08 0.57 -4.46
N TYR A 231 -7.33 1.29 -5.55
CA TYR A 231 -6.82 1.03 -6.88
C TYR A 231 -6.18 2.29 -7.45
N VAL A 232 -5.14 2.10 -8.26
CA VAL A 232 -4.51 3.14 -9.08
C VAL A 232 -4.51 2.67 -10.53
N ASP A 233 -5.05 3.48 -11.44
CA ASP A 233 -5.10 3.20 -12.88
C ASP A 233 -5.68 1.78 -13.17
N GLY A 234 -6.72 1.41 -12.43
CA GLY A 234 -7.38 0.09 -12.51
C GLY A 234 -6.67 -1.07 -11.80
N VAL A 235 -5.44 -0.89 -11.31
CA VAL A 235 -4.68 -1.92 -10.58
C VAL A 235 -4.91 -1.80 -9.08
N LYS A 236 -5.25 -2.91 -8.43
CA LYS A 236 -5.42 -2.94 -6.96
C LYS A 236 -4.08 -2.72 -6.27
N VAL A 237 -4.00 -1.71 -5.42
CA VAL A 237 -2.80 -1.40 -4.62
C VAL A 237 -2.87 -2.09 -3.26
N GLY A 238 -4.03 -2.13 -2.61
CA GLY A 238 -4.11 -2.74 -1.29
C GLY A 238 -5.49 -2.69 -0.64
N ARG A 239 -5.53 -3.14 0.61
CA ARG A 239 -6.68 -2.98 1.51
C ARG A 239 -6.48 -1.73 2.37
N VAL A 240 -7.59 -1.07 2.69
CA VAL A 240 -7.64 0.11 3.55
C VAL A 240 -8.57 -0.17 4.73
N TYR A 241 -8.06 0.08 5.94
CA TYR A 241 -8.70 -0.29 7.20
C TYR A 241 -9.18 0.91 8.03
N GLY A 242 -9.19 2.09 7.43
CA GLY A 242 -9.66 3.33 8.07
C GLY A 242 -9.89 4.44 7.05
N SER A 243 -10.26 5.61 7.54
CA SER A 243 -10.65 6.76 6.70
C SER A 243 -9.49 7.45 5.99
N TRP A 244 -8.24 7.09 6.25
CA TRP A 244 -7.07 7.73 5.64
C TRP A 244 -6.06 6.71 5.14
N TYR A 245 -5.47 6.99 3.98
CA TYR A 245 -4.44 6.16 3.37
C TYR A 245 -3.40 7.01 2.63
N PHE A 246 -2.13 6.68 2.79
CA PHE A 246 -1.04 7.27 2.00
C PHE A 246 -0.73 6.36 0.81
N LEU A 247 -0.84 6.90 -0.40
CA LEU A 247 -0.37 6.26 -1.62
C LEU A 247 0.96 6.90 -2.04
N GLY A 248 2.05 6.14 -1.96
CA GLY A 248 3.38 6.58 -2.39
C GLY A 248 3.80 6.00 -3.73
N GLY A 249 4.84 6.59 -4.35
CA GLY A 249 5.50 6.04 -5.52
C GLY A 249 4.71 6.12 -6.82
N LEU A 250 3.70 6.99 -6.90
CA LEU A 250 2.94 7.22 -8.12
C LEU A 250 3.81 7.95 -9.15
N ALA A 251 3.73 7.51 -10.40
CA ALA A 251 4.35 8.24 -11.48
C ALA A 251 3.64 9.58 -11.73
N ALA A 252 4.39 10.61 -12.12
CA ALA A 252 3.85 11.93 -12.42
C ALA A 252 2.78 11.89 -13.53
N GLY A 253 1.93 12.92 -13.55
CA GLY A 253 0.80 13.06 -14.47
C GLY A 253 -0.55 12.70 -13.85
N GLU A 254 -1.57 12.59 -14.71
CA GLU A 254 -2.90 12.17 -14.29
C GLU A 254 -2.89 10.70 -13.82
N ARG A 255 -3.47 10.47 -12.65
CA ARG A 255 -3.66 9.15 -12.05
C ARG A 255 -5.10 9.00 -11.60
N GLU A 256 -5.72 7.89 -11.95
CA GLU A 256 -7.03 7.53 -11.44
C GLU A 256 -6.86 6.79 -10.11
N VAL A 257 -7.43 7.33 -9.03
CA VAL A 257 -7.53 6.65 -7.73
C VAL A 257 -8.99 6.23 -7.55
N ARG A 258 -9.21 4.93 -7.30
CA ARG A 258 -10.54 4.36 -7.04
C ARG A 258 -10.56 3.60 -5.73
N VAL A 259 -11.66 3.72 -5.00
CA VAL A 259 -11.92 2.99 -3.75
C VAL A 259 -13.25 2.25 -3.85
N THR A 260 -13.28 0.99 -3.43
CA THR A 260 -14.50 0.15 -3.36
C THR A 260 -14.74 -0.35 -1.94
N LEU A 261 -15.98 -0.37 -1.46
CA LEU A 261 -16.32 -0.98 -0.18
C LEU A 261 -16.50 -2.50 -0.31
N THR A 262 -15.90 -3.25 0.60
CA THR A 262 -15.86 -4.72 0.59
C THR A 262 -16.26 -5.25 1.96
N SER A 263 -17.05 -6.31 2.02
CA SER A 263 -17.45 -6.95 3.26
C SER A 263 -16.30 -7.65 3.98
N ASN A 264 -16.53 -8.02 5.25
CA ASN A 264 -15.66 -8.88 6.05
C ASN A 264 -15.26 -10.18 5.32
N ALA A 265 -16.20 -10.76 4.57
CA ALA A 265 -16.02 -11.99 3.79
C ALA A 265 -15.47 -11.75 2.37
N HIS A 266 -14.87 -10.57 2.12
CA HIS A 266 -14.26 -10.20 0.84
C HIS A 266 -15.21 -10.09 -0.36
N GLN A 267 -16.51 -9.89 -0.11
CA GLN A 267 -17.51 -9.69 -1.15
C GLN A 267 -17.69 -8.18 -1.42
N PRO A 268 -17.82 -7.74 -2.68
CA PRO A 268 -18.10 -6.34 -2.96
C PRO A 268 -19.49 -5.95 -2.47
N TYR A 269 -19.62 -4.77 -1.87
CA TYR A 269 -20.93 -4.16 -1.65
C TYR A 269 -21.46 -3.59 -2.97
N VAL A 270 -22.72 -3.87 -3.29
CA VAL A 270 -23.40 -3.37 -4.50
C VAL A 270 -24.72 -2.69 -4.15
N SER A 271 -25.04 -1.63 -4.86
CA SER A 271 -26.35 -0.98 -4.88
C SER A 271 -27.00 -1.15 -6.26
N GLY A 272 -28.18 -0.57 -6.45
CA GLY A 272 -28.84 -0.54 -7.76
C GLY A 272 -28.02 0.11 -8.89
N ASP A 273 -27.03 0.93 -8.54
CA ASP A 273 -26.13 1.62 -9.49
C ASP A 273 -24.82 0.85 -9.75
N GLY A 274 -24.62 -0.31 -9.11
CA GLY A 274 -23.41 -1.12 -9.22
C GLY A 274 -22.60 -1.18 -7.91
N PRO A 275 -21.29 -1.48 -7.98
CA PRO A 275 -20.44 -1.48 -6.78
C PRO A 275 -20.49 -0.16 -6.03
N VAL A 276 -20.48 -0.21 -4.70
CA VAL A 276 -20.32 0.98 -3.86
C VAL A 276 -18.86 1.44 -3.93
N GLU A 277 -18.60 2.41 -4.79
CA GLU A 277 -17.25 2.88 -5.12
C GLU A 277 -17.18 4.39 -5.36
N ALA A 278 -15.97 4.94 -5.27
CA ALA A 278 -15.66 6.32 -5.62
C ALA A 278 -14.35 6.40 -6.40
N THR A 279 -14.30 7.30 -7.38
CA THR A 279 -13.15 7.50 -8.25
C THR A 279 -12.82 8.98 -8.37
N VAL A 280 -11.53 9.33 -8.25
CA VAL A 280 -11.00 10.67 -8.44
C VAL A 280 -9.76 10.60 -9.33
N VAL A 281 -9.67 11.47 -10.32
CA VAL A 281 -8.43 11.69 -11.08
C VAL A 281 -7.64 12.81 -10.41
N VAL A 282 -6.39 12.53 -10.05
CA VAL A 282 -5.46 13.48 -9.44
C VAL A 282 -4.27 13.70 -10.37
N VAL A 283 -3.77 14.93 -10.42
CA VAL A 283 -2.51 15.24 -11.09
C VAL A 283 -1.38 15.12 -10.08
N VAL A 284 -0.54 14.10 -10.25
CA VAL A 284 0.67 13.91 -9.47
C VAL A 284 1.78 14.79 -10.08
N PRO A 285 2.40 15.70 -9.28
CA PRO A 285 3.42 16.62 -9.77
C PRO A 285 4.72 15.95 -10.19
#